data_AF-A0A1G2X6F0-F1
#
_entry.id   AF-A0A1G2X6F0-F1
#
_cell.length_a   1.000
_cell.length_b   1.000
_cell.length_c   1.000
_cell.angle_alpha   90.00
_cell.angle_beta   90.00
_cell.angle_gamma   90.00
#
_symmetry.space_group_name_H-M   'P 1'
#
loop_
_entity.id
_entity.type
_entity.pdbx_description
1 polymer ?
#
loop_
_entity_poly.entity_id
_entity_poly.type
_entity_poly.pdbx_seq_one_letter_code
_entity_poly.pdbx_strand_id
1 'polypeptide(L)'
;MQRIVFLFISLLVISAFEIWTLQPLFSQETTLEEYSVSHGGTSETNLSGFSAKLSDKYFGNGTAKASVKFKMRDDSGTLFLKVWRKVAKGEITFALLVFRIEIRGYDYSDTLVYSQDFGGFTFGDSKSGNWSEELKNLPVNIQHITVTFFGNYE
;
A
#
# COMPACT_ATOMS: atom_id res chain seq x y z
N MET A 1 36.03 -10.68 73.30
CA MET A 1 34.56 -10.90 73.24
C MET A 1 34.25 -11.31 71.80
N GLN A 2 34.22 -12.60 71.45
CA GLN A 2 33.16 -13.61 71.64
C GLN A 2 31.92 -13.39 70.74
N ARG A 3 31.60 -14.46 69.97
CA ARG A 3 30.36 -14.82 69.21
C ARG A 3 30.39 -14.56 67.70
N ILE A 4 30.61 -15.59 66.85
CA ILE A 4 29.76 -16.74 66.42
C ILE A 4 28.84 -16.35 65.25
N VAL A 5 29.23 -16.74 64.02
CA VAL A 5 28.64 -17.76 63.09
C VAL A 5 27.36 -17.29 62.38
N PHE A 6 27.32 -17.31 61.05
CA PHE A 6 26.50 -18.25 60.26
C PHE A 6 26.75 -18.11 58.74
N LEU A 7 26.87 -19.29 58.13
CA LEU A 7 27.09 -19.63 56.73
C LEU A 7 25.80 -19.42 55.92
N PHE A 8 25.87 -18.93 54.68
CA PHE A 8 24.92 -19.32 53.63
C PHE A 8 25.64 -19.40 52.29
N ILE A 9 25.75 -20.63 51.78
CA ILE A 9 26.12 -20.97 50.41
C ILE A 9 24.82 -20.92 49.60
N SER A 10 24.79 -20.16 48.52
CA SER A 10 23.85 -20.40 47.42
C SER A 10 24.58 -20.30 46.09
N LEU A 11 24.83 -21.48 45.54
CA LEU A 11 25.16 -21.71 44.14
C LEU A 11 23.93 -21.32 43.30
N LEU A 12 24.09 -20.49 42.28
CA LEU A 12 23.06 -20.35 41.24
C LEU A 12 23.74 -20.37 39.87
N VAL A 13 23.73 -21.57 39.30
CA VAL A 13 24.02 -21.84 37.89
C VAL A 13 22.88 -21.21 37.08
N ILE A 14 23.17 -20.17 36.31
CA ILE A 14 22.25 -19.68 35.29
C ILE A 14 22.72 -20.24 33.95
N SER A 15 22.18 -21.40 33.60
CA SER A 15 22.06 -21.79 32.19
C SER A 15 20.77 -21.20 31.66
N ALA A 16 20.85 -20.23 30.75
CA ALA A 16 19.67 -19.68 30.09
C ALA A 16 19.95 -19.38 28.62
N PHE A 17 19.62 -20.37 27.79
CA PHE A 17 18.93 -20.26 26.50
C PHE A 17 19.39 -19.16 25.53
N GLU A 18 19.98 -19.60 24.42
CA GLU A 18 19.96 -18.88 23.16
C GLU A 18 18.51 -18.61 22.75
N ILE A 19 18.08 -17.37 22.90
CA ILE A 19 16.84 -16.89 22.29
C ILE A 19 17.16 -16.69 20.81
N TRP A 20 16.88 -17.73 20.02
CA TRP A 20 16.71 -17.55 18.58
C TRP A 20 15.49 -16.66 18.39
N THR A 21 15.71 -15.36 18.25
CA THR A 21 14.68 -14.44 17.79
C THR A 21 14.30 -14.89 16.38
N LEU A 22 13.21 -15.64 16.26
CA LEU A 22 12.44 -15.72 15.03
C LEU A 22 11.94 -14.30 14.78
N GLN A 23 12.76 -13.46 14.14
CA GLN A 23 12.23 -12.30 13.46
C GLN A 23 11.18 -12.85 12.50
N PRO A 24 9.91 -12.42 12.57
CA PRO A 24 9.00 -12.74 11.51
C PRO A 24 9.67 -12.27 10.22
N LEU A 25 9.90 -13.19 9.29
CA LEU A 25 10.12 -12.87 7.89
C LEU A 25 8.82 -12.19 7.44
N PHE A 26 8.67 -10.91 7.77
CA PHE A 26 7.86 -10.03 6.95
C PHE A 26 8.57 -10.07 5.61
N SER A 27 8.09 -10.94 4.72
CA SER A 27 8.39 -10.84 3.30
C SER A 27 8.06 -9.39 2.96
N GLN A 28 9.09 -8.58 2.75
CA GLN A 28 8.94 -7.18 2.42
C GLN A 28 8.07 -7.15 1.17
N GLU A 29 6.81 -6.74 1.32
CA GLU A 29 5.90 -6.68 0.18
C GLU A 29 6.51 -5.71 -0.82
N THR A 30 6.84 -6.21 -2.01
CA THR A 30 7.47 -5.40 -3.05
C THR A 30 6.45 -4.41 -3.57
N THR A 31 6.75 -3.13 -3.46
CA THR A 31 5.99 -2.09 -4.16
C THR A 31 6.21 -2.28 -5.66
N LEU A 32 5.13 -2.56 -6.38
CA LEU A 32 5.15 -2.65 -7.82
C LEU A 32 5.07 -1.25 -8.44
N GLU A 33 4.08 -0.45 -8.03
CA GLU A 33 3.88 0.92 -8.47
C GLU A 33 3.26 1.77 -7.36
N GLU A 34 3.54 3.07 -7.37
CA GLU A 34 2.91 4.05 -6.49
C GLU A 34 2.46 5.27 -7.29
N TYR A 35 1.24 5.72 -7.03
CA TYR A 35 0.68 6.92 -7.64
C TYR A 35 0.18 7.87 -6.58
N SER A 36 0.64 9.13 -6.66
CA SER A 36 0.24 10.19 -5.76
C SER A 36 -0.47 11.28 -6.54
N VAL A 37 -1.67 11.64 -6.07
CA VAL A 37 -2.51 12.68 -6.66
C VAL A 37 -2.78 13.73 -5.59
N SER A 38 -2.34 14.96 -5.82
CA SER A 38 -2.53 16.08 -4.90
C SER A 38 -3.24 17.25 -5.56
N HIS A 39 -3.97 17.99 -4.74
CA HIS A 39 -4.37 19.35 -5.05
C HIS A 39 -3.17 20.28 -4.80
N GLY A 40 -2.61 20.92 -5.84
CA GLY A 40 -1.44 21.80 -5.72
C GLY A 40 -1.70 23.16 -5.03
N GLY A 41 -2.73 23.24 -4.19
CA GLY A 41 -3.14 24.46 -3.49
C GLY A 41 -2.64 24.50 -2.04
N THR A 42 -2.31 25.68 -1.54
CA THR A 42 -1.76 25.90 -0.19
C THR A 42 -2.81 26.35 0.84
N SER A 43 -4.08 26.00 0.65
CA SER A 43 -5.20 26.56 1.44
C SER A 43 -6.13 25.50 1.99
N GLU A 44 -6.60 25.71 3.22
CA GLU A 44 -7.62 24.91 3.95
C GLU A 44 -9.02 24.94 3.30
N THR A 45 -9.19 25.70 2.21
CA THR A 45 -10.50 25.95 1.60
C THR A 45 -11.01 24.78 0.77
N ASN A 46 -12.32 24.58 0.90
CA ASN A 46 -13.17 23.57 0.28
C ASN A 46 -12.73 23.11 -1.14
N LEU A 47 -12.50 21.81 -1.31
CA LEU A 47 -11.98 21.17 -2.53
C LEU A 47 -13.05 20.88 -3.60
N SER A 48 -14.22 21.50 -3.49
CA SER A 48 -15.31 21.11 -4.35
C SER A 48 -15.01 21.40 -5.82
N GLY A 49 -15.24 20.39 -6.67
CA GLY A 49 -14.93 20.46 -8.09
C GLY A 49 -13.49 20.09 -8.46
N PHE A 50 -12.61 19.73 -7.51
CA PHE A 50 -11.30 19.19 -7.85
C PHE A 50 -11.41 17.83 -8.56
N SER A 51 -10.66 17.65 -9.64
CA SER A 51 -10.58 16.37 -10.36
C SER A 51 -9.19 16.22 -10.96
N ALA A 52 -8.52 15.14 -10.62
CA ALA A 52 -7.22 14.77 -11.17
C ALA A 52 -7.26 13.35 -11.73
N LYS A 53 -6.48 13.13 -12.80
CA LYS A 53 -6.36 11.83 -13.45
C LYS A 53 -4.92 11.59 -13.85
N LEU A 54 -4.34 10.51 -13.35
CA LEU A 54 -3.09 9.94 -13.82
C LEU A 54 -3.38 8.76 -14.77
N SER A 55 -2.53 8.61 -15.77
CA SER A 55 -2.60 7.48 -16.70
C SER A 55 -1.18 7.04 -17.01
N ASP A 56 -0.92 5.77 -16.75
CA ASP A 56 0.38 5.15 -16.92
C ASP A 56 0.27 4.04 -17.98
N LYS A 57 1.17 4.10 -18.97
CA LYS A 57 1.26 3.10 -20.04
C LYS A 57 2.27 2.00 -19.72
N TYR A 58 3.00 2.13 -18.62
CA TYR A 58 4.15 1.31 -18.26
C TYR A 58 3.96 0.52 -16.96
N PHE A 59 2.74 0.47 -16.41
CA PHE A 59 2.43 -0.30 -15.20
C PHE A 59 2.92 -1.74 -15.32
N GLY A 60 3.61 -2.22 -14.29
CA GLY A 60 4.12 -3.60 -14.27
C GLY A 60 5.13 -3.83 -15.39
N ASN A 61 6.12 -2.93 -15.49
CA ASN A 61 7.20 -2.96 -16.47
C ASN A 61 6.73 -2.98 -17.94
N GLY A 62 5.70 -2.20 -18.27
CA GLY A 62 5.20 -2.08 -19.64
C GLY A 62 4.16 -3.12 -20.05
N THR A 63 3.83 -4.08 -19.18
CA THR A 63 2.92 -5.18 -19.53
C THR A 63 1.45 -4.83 -19.37
N ALA A 64 1.13 -3.77 -18.63
CA ALA A 64 -0.23 -3.27 -18.49
C ALA A 64 -0.27 -1.74 -18.51
N LYS A 65 -1.47 -1.19 -18.41
CA LYS A 65 -1.73 0.23 -18.28
C LYS A 65 -2.56 0.46 -17.04
N ALA A 66 -2.28 1.55 -16.33
CA ALA A 66 -3.04 1.97 -15.16
C ALA A 66 -3.68 3.35 -15.37
N SER A 67 -4.79 3.57 -14.68
CA SER A 67 -5.40 4.89 -14.54
C SER A 67 -5.88 5.05 -13.11
N VAL A 68 -5.47 6.15 -12.50
CA VAL A 68 -5.93 6.59 -11.18
C VAL A 68 -6.67 7.91 -11.39
N LYS A 69 -7.91 8.00 -10.95
CA LYS A 69 -8.70 9.23 -11.07
C LYS A 69 -9.34 9.56 -9.74
N PHE A 70 -8.97 10.71 -9.20
CA PHE A 70 -9.53 11.22 -7.96
C PHE A 70 -10.39 12.45 -8.25
N LYS A 71 -11.56 12.52 -7.63
CA LYS A 71 -12.53 13.59 -7.78
C LYS A 71 -13.07 13.98 -6.42
N MET A 72 -13.18 15.27 -6.17
CA MET A 72 -13.83 15.84 -5.01
C MET A 72 -15.08 16.60 -5.44
N ARG A 73 -16.17 16.34 -4.74
CA ARG A 73 -17.42 17.10 -4.80
C ARG A 73 -17.62 17.84 -3.48
N ASP A 74 -18.67 18.64 -3.39
CA ASP A 74 -18.97 19.45 -2.20
C ASP A 74 -19.11 18.61 -0.91
N ASP A 75 -19.53 17.35 -1.03
CA ASP A 75 -19.91 16.48 0.09
C ASP A 75 -19.10 15.18 0.20
N SER A 76 -18.36 14.81 -0.84
CA SER A 76 -17.67 13.52 -0.91
C SER A 76 -16.57 13.47 -1.97
N GLY A 77 -15.54 12.67 -1.70
CA GLY A 77 -14.55 12.26 -2.69
C GLY A 77 -14.90 10.93 -3.37
N THR A 78 -14.38 10.73 -4.58
CA THR A 78 -14.44 9.47 -5.31
C THR A 78 -13.10 9.17 -5.96
N LEU A 79 -12.58 7.96 -5.74
CA LEU A 79 -11.38 7.44 -6.36
C LEU A 79 -11.73 6.28 -7.29
N PHE A 80 -11.29 6.37 -8.54
CA PHE A 80 -11.41 5.31 -9.53
C PHE A 80 -10.03 4.77 -9.87
N LEU A 81 -9.86 3.47 -9.72
CA LEU A 81 -8.67 2.72 -10.10
C LEU A 81 -9.01 1.82 -11.28
N LYS A 82 -8.10 1.73 -12.24
CA LYS A 82 -8.24 0.82 -13.37
C LYS A 82 -6.88 0.34 -13.83
N VAL A 83 -6.72 -0.97 -13.97
CA VAL A 83 -5.54 -1.59 -14.59
C VAL A 83 -6.00 -2.52 -15.69
N TRP A 84 -5.42 -2.42 -16.88
CA TRP A 84 -5.78 -3.29 -17.99
C TRP A 84 -4.57 -3.71 -18.80
N ARG A 85 -4.63 -4.94 -19.30
CA ARG A 85 -3.61 -5.57 -20.11
C ARG A 85 -4.21 -6.13 -21.38
N LYS A 86 -3.53 -5.90 -22.50
CA LYS A 86 -3.86 -6.49 -23.80
C LYS A 86 -2.64 -7.24 -24.31
N VAL A 87 -2.76 -8.55 -24.46
CA VAL A 87 -1.74 -9.45 -25.02
C VAL A 87 -2.19 -9.87 -26.41
N ALA A 88 -1.33 -9.74 -27.42
CA ALA A 88 -1.64 -10.15 -28.77
C ALA A 88 -1.68 -11.69 -28.90
N LYS A 89 -2.39 -12.20 -29.91
CA LYS A 89 -2.42 -13.65 -30.15
C LYS A 89 -1.02 -14.15 -30.50
N GLY A 90 -0.52 -15.12 -29.74
CA GLY A 90 0.81 -15.71 -29.93
C GLY A 90 1.94 -14.96 -29.24
N GLU A 91 1.64 -13.84 -28.56
CA GLU A 91 2.60 -13.16 -27.69
C GLU A 91 2.69 -13.90 -26.35
N ILE A 92 3.92 -14.12 -25.89
CA ILE A 92 4.20 -14.67 -24.56
C ILE A 92 4.44 -13.49 -23.63
N THR A 93 3.59 -13.35 -22.63
CA THR A 93 3.75 -12.39 -21.54
C THR A 93 3.56 -13.14 -20.24
N PHE A 94 4.45 -12.95 -19.28
CA PHE A 94 4.34 -13.57 -17.97
C PHE A 94 3.24 -12.93 -17.11
N ALA A 95 2.95 -13.57 -15.98
CA ALA A 95 1.94 -13.15 -15.05
C ALA A 95 2.23 -11.77 -14.44
N LEU A 96 1.17 -10.99 -14.27
CA LEU A 96 1.19 -9.75 -13.50
C LEU A 96 0.40 -9.99 -12.22
N LEU A 97 1.09 -9.94 -11.08
CA LEU A 97 0.53 -10.25 -9.77
C LEU A 97 0.49 -8.98 -8.94
N VAL A 98 -0.70 -8.55 -8.55
CA VAL A 98 -0.91 -7.57 -7.50
C VAL A 98 -1.53 -8.32 -6.33
N PHE A 99 -0.90 -8.27 -5.17
CA PHE A 99 -1.33 -9.01 -3.98
C PHE A 99 -2.20 -8.15 -3.07
N ARG A 100 -1.85 -6.86 -2.97
CA ARG A 100 -2.53 -5.87 -2.13
C ARG A 100 -2.48 -4.51 -2.81
N ILE A 101 -3.51 -3.71 -2.55
CA ILE A 101 -3.55 -2.31 -2.96
C ILE A 101 -3.82 -1.49 -1.70
N GLU A 102 -2.93 -0.57 -1.38
CA GLU A 102 -3.06 0.33 -0.25
C GLU A 102 -3.45 1.72 -0.76
N ILE A 103 -4.40 2.34 -0.06
CA ILE A 103 -4.88 3.68 -0.37
C ILE A 103 -4.79 4.52 0.89
N ARG A 104 -4.04 5.62 0.81
CA ARG A 104 -3.84 6.56 1.91
C ARG A 104 -4.24 7.96 1.48
N GLY A 105 -5.15 8.58 2.21
CA GLY A 105 -5.59 9.95 2.01
C GLY A 105 -5.10 10.84 3.15
N TYR A 106 -4.54 11.98 2.77
CA TYR A 106 -3.93 12.96 3.66
C TYR A 106 -4.63 14.30 3.53
N ASP A 107 -4.77 15.01 4.64
CA ASP A 107 -5.26 16.40 4.63
C ASP A 107 -4.15 17.41 4.27
N TYR A 108 -4.44 18.70 4.41
CA TYR A 108 -3.51 19.78 4.06
C TYR A 108 -2.27 19.87 4.96
N SER A 109 -2.33 19.26 6.14
CA SER A 109 -1.23 19.20 7.12
C SER A 109 -0.45 17.89 7.00
N ASP A 110 -0.60 17.17 5.88
CA ASP A 110 -0.07 15.83 5.65
C ASP A 110 -0.47 14.82 6.73
N THR A 111 -1.59 15.06 7.43
CA THR A 111 -2.12 14.12 8.41
C THR A 111 -2.94 13.06 7.70
N LEU A 112 -2.70 11.78 8.01
CA LEU A 112 -3.46 10.67 7.47
C LEU A 112 -4.91 10.73 7.99
N VAL A 113 -5.86 10.96 7.08
CA VAL A 113 -7.30 11.06 7.40
C VAL A 113 -8.12 9.92 6.80
N TYR A 114 -7.50 9.12 5.92
CA TYR A 114 -8.12 7.96 5.31
C TYR A 114 -7.09 6.89 5.02
N SER A 115 -7.41 5.64 5.32
CA SER A 115 -6.57 4.49 5.00
C SER A 115 -7.46 3.29 4.70
N GLN A 116 -7.25 2.65 3.56
CA GLN A 116 -7.94 1.41 3.22
C GLN A 116 -7.06 0.51 2.35
N ASP A 117 -7.09 -0.78 2.68
CA ASP A 117 -6.44 -1.82 1.90
C ASP A 117 -7.48 -2.66 1.15
N PHE A 118 -7.09 -3.13 -0.04
CA PHE A 118 -7.85 -4.04 -0.87
C PHE A 118 -7.03 -5.29 -1.18
N GLY A 119 -7.73 -6.40 -1.40
CA GLY A 119 -7.14 -7.54 -2.08
C GLY A 119 -6.67 -7.13 -3.47
N GLY A 120 -5.58 -7.73 -3.94
CA GLY A 120 -5.06 -7.48 -5.27
C GLY A 120 -5.78 -8.26 -6.38
N PHE A 121 -5.15 -8.34 -7.54
CA PHE A 121 -5.65 -9.02 -8.72
C PHE A 121 -4.51 -9.69 -9.48
N THR A 122 -4.86 -10.61 -10.38
CA THR A 122 -3.88 -11.32 -11.21
C THR A 122 -4.30 -11.32 -12.66
N PHE A 123 -3.35 -11.04 -13.54
CA PHE A 123 -3.46 -11.45 -14.93
C PHE A 123 -2.44 -12.56 -15.19
N GLY A 124 -2.91 -13.81 -15.30
CA GLY A 124 -2.03 -14.98 -15.51
C GLY A 124 -1.36 -15.00 -16.89
N ASP A 125 -0.47 -15.95 -17.14
CA ASP A 125 0.37 -15.96 -18.34
C ASP A 125 -0.41 -15.79 -19.65
N SER A 126 0.06 -14.83 -20.45
CA SER A 126 -0.44 -14.48 -21.78
C SER A 126 -1.94 -14.17 -21.81
N LYS A 127 -2.53 -13.78 -20.66
CA LYS A 127 -3.94 -13.40 -20.55
C LYS A 127 -4.13 -11.89 -20.70
N SER A 128 -5.01 -11.49 -21.61
CA SER A 128 -5.58 -10.13 -21.54
C SER A 128 -6.54 -10.01 -20.37
N GLY A 129 -6.74 -8.81 -19.83
CA GLY A 129 -7.62 -8.60 -18.70
C GLY A 129 -7.84 -7.13 -18.36
N ASN A 130 -8.82 -6.88 -17.50
CA ASN A 130 -9.09 -5.60 -16.91
C ASN A 130 -9.51 -5.80 -15.45
N TRP A 131 -8.98 -4.97 -14.57
CA TRP A 131 -9.38 -4.83 -13.19
C TRP A 131 -9.72 -3.37 -12.92
N SER A 132 -10.72 -3.12 -12.08
CA SER A 132 -11.10 -1.76 -11.70
C SER A 132 -11.82 -1.75 -10.37
N GLU A 133 -11.60 -0.69 -9.61
CA GLU A 133 -12.24 -0.45 -8.32
C GLU A 133 -12.72 1.01 -8.26
N GLU A 134 -13.87 1.23 -7.62
CA GLU A 134 -14.41 2.57 -7.39
C GLU A 134 -14.72 2.75 -5.90
N LEU A 135 -13.98 3.65 -5.27
CA LEU A 135 -14.22 4.05 -3.90
C LEU A 135 -15.04 5.34 -3.87
N LYS A 136 -16.16 5.30 -3.13
CA LYS A 136 -17.09 6.42 -2.96
C LYS A 136 -17.05 6.91 -1.52
N ASN A 137 -17.61 8.10 -1.30
CA ASN A 137 -17.77 8.68 0.03
C ASN A 137 -16.44 8.87 0.77
N LEU A 138 -15.36 9.18 0.04
CA LEU A 138 -14.08 9.52 0.65
C LEU A 138 -14.21 10.85 1.42
N PRO A 139 -13.51 11.01 2.55
CA PRO A 139 -13.53 12.24 3.34
C PRO A 139 -13.21 13.49 2.49
N VAL A 140 -14.02 14.54 2.66
CA VAL A 140 -13.90 15.80 1.90
C VAL A 140 -12.64 16.61 2.20
N ASN A 141 -11.96 16.30 3.30
CA ASN A 141 -10.73 16.96 3.73
C ASN A 141 -9.46 16.32 3.14
N ILE A 142 -9.56 15.27 2.31
CA ILE A 142 -8.40 14.69 1.62
C ILE A 142 -7.88 15.66 0.55
N GLN A 143 -6.65 16.14 0.73
CA GLN A 143 -5.91 16.99 -0.21
C GLN A 143 -4.98 16.19 -1.12
N HIS A 144 -4.43 15.11 -0.58
CA HIS A 144 -3.47 14.25 -1.26
C HIS A 144 -3.86 12.79 -1.05
N ILE A 145 -3.84 12.00 -2.13
CA ILE A 145 -4.09 10.56 -2.06
C ILE A 145 -2.95 9.81 -2.71
N THR A 146 -2.41 8.83 -1.99
CA THR A 146 -1.43 7.87 -2.47
C THR A 146 -2.12 6.52 -2.67
N VAL A 147 -1.83 5.89 -3.80
CA VAL A 147 -2.30 4.55 -4.14
C VAL A 147 -1.07 3.71 -4.45
N THR A 148 -0.83 2.69 -3.64
CA THR A 148 0.34 1.82 -3.75
C THR A 148 -0.12 0.40 -4.12
N PHE A 149 0.39 -0.11 -5.23
CA PHE A 149 0.16 -1.48 -5.67
C PHE A 149 1.33 -2.34 -5.20
N PHE A 150 1.07 -3.29 -4.32
CA PHE A 150 2.05 -4.28 -3.89
C PHE A 150 1.92 -5.52 -4.75
N GLY A 151 3.02 -5.97 -5.33
CA GLY A 151 2.96 -6.98 -6.37
C GLY A 151 4.31 -7.39 -6.91
N ASN A 152 4.25 -8.29 -7.88
CA ASN A 152 5.41 -8.69 -8.66
C ASN A 152 5.04 -8.79 -10.14
N TYR A 153 6.05 -8.56 -10.96
CA TYR A 153 6.06 -8.97 -12.35
C TYR A 153 7.02 -10.15 -12.46
N GLU A 154 6.50 -11.29 -12.92
CA GLU A 154 7.31 -12.48 -13.20
C GLU A 154 7.62 -12.58 -14.69
#